data_AF-C0ZX82-F1
#
_entry.id   AF-C0ZX82-F1
#
_cell.length_a   1.000
_cell.length_b   1.000
_cell.length_c   1.000
_cell.angle_alpha   90.00
_cell.angle_beta   90.00
_cell.angle_gamma   90.00
#
_symmetry.space_group_name_H-M   'P 1'
#
loop_
_entity.id
_entity.type
_entity.pdbx_description
1 polymer ?
#
loop_
_entity_poly.entity_id
_entity_poly.type
_entity_poly.pdbx_seq_one_letter_code
_entity_poly.pdbx_strand_id
1 'polypeptide(L)'
;MASWPDALSLIGPIERPDAMAGFVYNPAEFKKFKVDIVENGKTISYEIPLTSYIPPEVTDYADSMIVERTNEVQKVRDERNENRQPIVGADPETAYPSNLDVLAWMLEMIEPDLAKHVAKWPYGARNEFWTRWQEESKLPVEKSEASSDSSDATE
;
A
#
# COMPACT_ATOMS: atom_id res chain seq x y z
N MET A 1 -65.18 43.77 2.91
CA MET A 1 -63.84 43.37 2.46
C MET A 1 -62.97 43.18 3.70
N ALA A 2 -62.78 41.94 4.13
CA ALA A 2 -61.90 41.57 5.22
C ALA A 2 -61.02 40.42 4.70
N SER A 3 -59.74 40.72 4.48
CA SER A 3 -58.72 39.75 4.05
C SER A 3 -58.18 39.06 5.30
N TRP A 4 -58.31 37.74 5.34
CA TRP A 4 -57.65 36.89 6.31
C TRP A 4 -56.24 36.57 5.80
N PRO A 5 -55.20 36.60 6.63
CA PRO A 5 -53.85 36.24 6.21
C PRO A 5 -53.69 34.71 6.15
N ASP A 6 -53.14 34.23 5.03
CA ASP A 6 -52.74 32.84 4.84
C ASP A 6 -51.61 32.47 5.82
N ALA A 7 -51.91 31.55 6.73
CA ALA A 7 -50.96 30.90 7.60
C ALA A 7 -50.50 29.60 6.95
N LEU A 8 -49.49 29.66 6.08
CA LEU A 8 -48.77 28.47 5.62
C LEU A 8 -47.26 28.73 5.59
N SER A 9 -46.58 28.03 6.50
CA SER A 9 -45.18 27.56 6.45
C SER A 9 -44.10 28.62 6.18
N LEU A 10 -43.29 29.09 7.13
CA LEU A 10 -42.65 28.42 8.28
C LEU A 10 -41.85 27.17 7.90
N ILE A 11 -40.98 27.27 6.90
CA ILE A 11 -39.77 26.45 6.79
C ILE A 11 -38.66 27.39 6.30
N GLY A 12 -37.70 27.69 7.18
CA GLY A 12 -36.50 28.45 6.84
C GLY A 12 -35.63 27.72 5.81
N PRO A 13 -34.52 28.33 5.36
CA PRO A 13 -33.55 27.62 4.54
C PRO A 13 -33.12 26.36 5.30
N ILE A 14 -33.32 25.19 4.69
CA ILE A 14 -32.76 23.93 5.18
C ILE A 14 -31.25 24.07 5.01
N GLU A 15 -30.57 24.56 6.05
CA GLU A 15 -29.15 24.29 6.26
C GLU A 15 -29.02 22.77 6.23
N ARG A 16 -28.47 22.22 5.15
CA ARG A 16 -28.11 20.80 5.10
C ARG A 16 -26.96 20.61 6.09
N PRO A 17 -27.14 19.92 7.23
CA PRO A 17 -26.01 19.51 8.05
C PRO A 17 -25.55 18.18 7.49
N ASP A 18 -24.93 18.21 6.31
CA ASP A 18 -24.16 17.08 5.80
C ASP A 18 -22.84 17.62 5.25
N ALA A 19 -22.16 18.40 6.10
CA ALA A 19 -20.73 18.18 6.23
C ALA A 19 -20.59 16.78 6.85
N MET A 20 -20.76 15.74 6.03
CA MET A 20 -20.12 14.46 6.26
C MET A 20 -18.68 14.83 6.58
N ALA A 21 -18.28 14.63 7.82
CA ALA A 21 -16.89 14.81 8.23
C ALA A 21 -16.09 13.81 7.39
N GLY A 22 -15.71 14.24 6.18
CA GLY A 22 -14.72 13.56 5.38
C GLY A 22 -13.48 13.59 6.24
N PHE A 23 -12.96 12.41 6.54
CA PHE A 23 -11.61 12.30 7.06
C PHE A 23 -10.70 13.00 6.05
N VAL A 24 -10.32 14.24 6.34
CA VAL A 24 -9.22 14.90 5.64
C VAL A 24 -7.96 14.35 6.27
N TYR A 25 -7.56 13.19 5.75
CA TYR A 25 -6.27 12.61 6.03
C TYR A 25 -5.19 13.62 5.61
N ASN A 26 -4.46 14.17 6.59
CA ASN A 26 -3.42 15.16 6.36
C ASN A 26 -2.04 14.48 6.58
N PRO A 27 -1.36 14.04 5.50
CA PRO A 27 -0.25 13.08 5.52
C PRO A 27 1.12 13.68 5.84
N ALA A 28 1.19 14.78 6.59
CA ALA A 28 2.34 15.69 6.54
C ALA A 28 3.71 15.04 6.87
N GLU A 29 3.77 13.88 7.54
CA GLU A 29 5.02 13.12 7.68
C GLU A 29 4.77 11.60 7.59
N PHE A 30 4.33 11.10 6.44
CA PHE A 30 4.61 9.70 6.14
C PHE A 30 6.12 9.51 6.13
N LYS A 31 6.65 8.67 7.04
CA LYS A 31 8.01 8.18 6.89
C LYS A 31 8.09 7.46 5.54
N LYS A 32 8.94 7.99 4.66
CA LYS A 32 9.21 7.42 3.34
C LYS A 32 10.53 6.65 3.40
N PHE A 33 10.57 5.54 2.69
CA PHE A 33 11.78 4.79 2.43
C PHE A 33 12.48 5.39 1.20
N LYS A 34 13.70 5.88 1.39
CA LYS A 34 14.47 6.48 0.30
C LYS A 34 15.29 5.41 -0.42
N VAL A 35 15.19 5.39 -1.74
CA VAL A 35 15.90 4.45 -2.61
C VAL A 35 16.81 5.23 -3.54
N ASP A 36 18.12 5.14 -3.33
CA ASP A 36 19.12 5.76 -4.20
C ASP A 36 19.69 4.72 -5.16
N ILE A 37 19.50 4.95 -6.47
CA ILE A 37 20.02 4.11 -7.56
C ILE A 37 21.15 4.84 -8.25
N VAL A 38 22.31 4.19 -8.37
CA VAL A 38 23.43 4.74 -9.15
C VAL A 38 23.45 4.10 -10.53
N GLU A 39 23.10 4.87 -11.55
CA GLU A 39 23.11 4.43 -12.96
C GLU A 39 23.94 5.40 -13.80
N ASN A 40 24.92 4.88 -14.57
CA ASN A 40 25.79 5.69 -15.43
C ASN A 40 26.48 6.88 -14.71
N GLY A 41 26.82 6.70 -13.43
CA GLY A 41 27.44 7.75 -12.60
C GLY A 41 26.47 8.84 -12.13
N LYS A 42 25.16 8.70 -12.37
CA LYS A 42 24.11 9.57 -11.83
C LYS A 42 23.35 8.84 -10.74
N THR A 43 23.07 9.55 -9.65
CA THR A 43 22.19 9.04 -8.59
C THR A 43 20.75 9.47 -8.89
N ILE A 44 19.85 8.50 -8.98
CA ILE A 44 18.41 8.70 -9.09
C ILE A 44 17.81 8.31 -7.73
N SER A 45 17.16 9.26 -7.08
CA SER A 45 16.54 9.07 -5.77
C SER A 45 15.03 8.90 -5.93
N TYR A 46 14.49 7.81 -5.38
CA TYR A 46 13.06 7.55 -5.27
C TYR A 46 12.64 7.58 -3.80
N GLU A 47 11.39 7.95 -3.54
CA GLU A 47 10.80 7.87 -2.21
C GLU A 47 9.52 7.04 -2.28
N ILE A 48 9.48 5.94 -1.55
CA ILE A 48 8.30 5.06 -1.47
C ILE A 48 7.76 5.04 -0.03
N PRO A 49 6.45 4.79 0.18
CA PRO A 49 5.92 4.62 1.53
C PRO A 49 6.60 3.44 2.23
N LEU A 50 6.76 3.51 3.56
CA LEU A 50 7.08 2.33 4.37
C LEU A 50 5.98 1.28 4.25
N THR A 51 6.31 -0.01 4.45
CA THR A 51 5.37 -1.12 4.24
C THR A 51 4.13 -1.05 5.13
N SER A 52 4.24 -0.46 6.32
CA SER A 52 3.10 -0.21 7.23
C SER A 52 2.15 0.91 6.78
N TYR A 53 2.57 1.72 5.80
CA TYR A 53 1.83 2.89 5.31
C TYR A 53 1.49 2.77 3.82
N ILE A 54 1.57 1.56 3.27
CA ILE A 54 1.18 1.30 1.90
C ILE A 54 -0.34 1.42 1.78
N PRO A 55 -0.86 2.17 0.80
CA PRO A 55 -2.30 2.27 0.57
C PRO A 55 -2.91 0.88 0.31
N PRO A 56 -4.12 0.61 0.83
CA PRO A 56 -4.77 -0.69 0.66
C PRO A 56 -4.95 -1.08 -0.81
N GLU A 57 -5.10 -0.11 -1.72
CA GLU A 57 -5.25 -0.36 -3.15
C GLU A 57 -4.02 -1.06 -3.75
N VAL A 58 -2.83 -0.80 -3.21
CA VAL A 58 -1.58 -1.45 -3.66
C VAL A 58 -1.50 -2.89 -3.13
N THR A 59 -1.90 -3.11 -1.88
CA THR A 59 -1.90 -4.47 -1.30
C THR A 59 -2.99 -5.33 -1.92
N ASP A 60 -4.17 -4.77 -2.17
CA ASP A 60 -5.27 -5.47 -2.85
C ASP A 60 -4.88 -5.86 -4.27
N TYR A 61 -4.15 -4.98 -4.98
CA TYR A 61 -3.59 -5.31 -6.29
C TYR A 61 -2.60 -6.48 -6.20
N ALA A 62 -1.62 -6.41 -5.29
CA ALA A 62 -0.64 -7.48 -5.12
C ALA A 62 -1.31 -8.82 -4.73
N ASP A 63 -2.30 -8.79 -3.84
CA ASP A 63 -3.07 -9.97 -3.44
C ASP A 63 -3.86 -10.56 -4.61
N SER A 64 -4.47 -9.72 -5.46
CA SER A 64 -5.16 -10.18 -6.66
C SER A 64 -4.21 -10.91 -7.62
N MET A 65 -2.98 -10.38 -7.79
CA MET A 65 -1.94 -11.01 -8.61
C MET A 65 -1.44 -12.33 -8.01
N ILE A 66 -1.30 -12.42 -6.68
CA ILE A 66 -0.97 -13.68 -5.99
C ILE A 66 -2.02 -14.74 -6.30
N VAL A 67 -3.30 -14.40 -6.17
CA VAL A 67 -4.42 -15.33 -6.39
C VAL A 67 -4.45 -15.78 -7.84
N GLU A 68 -4.39 -14.84 -8.80
CA GLU A 68 -4.39 -15.13 -10.23
C GLU A 68 -3.24 -16.07 -10.60
N ARG A 69 -2.00 -15.70 -10.22
CA ARG A 69 -0.81 -16.51 -10.55
C ARG A 69 -0.84 -17.88 -9.88
N THR A 70 -1.35 -17.97 -8.65
CA THR A 70 -1.50 -19.26 -7.95
C THR A 70 -2.47 -20.18 -8.68
N ASN A 71 -3.60 -19.65 -9.15
CA ASN A 71 -4.58 -20.42 -9.93
C ASN A 71 -4.00 -20.90 -11.26
N GLU A 72 -3.26 -20.05 -11.96
CA GLU A 72 -2.56 -20.42 -13.19
C GLU A 72 -1.54 -21.55 -12.96
N VAL A 73 -0.67 -21.40 -11.95
CA VAL A 73 0.34 -22.41 -11.59
C VAL A 73 -0.33 -23.74 -11.24
N GLN A 74 -1.42 -23.69 -10.47
CA GLN A 74 -2.17 -24.88 -10.09
C GLN A 74 -2.71 -25.59 -11.34
N LYS A 75 -3.33 -24.85 -12.26
CA LYS A 75 -3.83 -25.39 -13.52
C LYS A 75 -2.73 -26.07 -14.35
N VAL A 76 -1.58 -25.40 -14.53
CA VAL A 76 -0.45 -25.97 -15.29
C VAL A 76 0.10 -27.23 -14.61
N ARG A 77 0.21 -27.23 -13.28
CA ARG A 77 0.66 -28.40 -12.53
C ARG A 77 -0.30 -29.57 -12.66
N ASP A 78 -1.61 -29.31 -12.59
CA ASP A 78 -2.64 -30.33 -12.75
C ASP A 78 -2.62 -30.92 -14.17
N GLU A 79 -2.52 -30.08 -15.20
CA GLU A 79 -2.35 -30.52 -16.60
C GLU A 79 -1.09 -31.36 -16.80
N ARG A 80 0.05 -30.95 -16.24
CA ARG A 80 1.30 -31.74 -16.32
C ARG A 80 1.16 -33.07 -15.58
N ASN A 81 0.52 -33.08 -14.41
CA ASN A 81 0.30 -34.28 -13.62
C ASN A 81 -0.62 -35.27 -14.35
N GLU A 82 -1.71 -34.79 -14.97
CA GLU A 82 -2.60 -35.61 -15.81
C GLU A 82 -1.83 -36.24 -16.98
N ASN A 83 -0.95 -35.45 -17.61
CA ASN A 83 -0.09 -35.90 -18.71
C ASN A 83 1.17 -36.67 -18.23
N ARG A 84 1.32 -36.94 -16.93
CA ARG A 84 2.48 -37.62 -16.30
C ARG A 84 3.83 -36.98 -16.61
N GLN A 85 3.84 -35.66 -16.80
CA GLN A 85 5.05 -34.88 -17.01
C GLN A 85 5.67 -34.46 -15.67
N PRO A 86 7.01 -34.37 -15.57
CA PRO A 86 7.67 -33.92 -14.36
C PRO A 86 7.37 -32.45 -14.07
N ILE A 87 7.16 -32.13 -12.80
CA ILE A 87 7.05 -30.75 -12.31
C ILE A 87 8.44 -30.31 -11.87
N VAL A 88 9.02 -29.34 -12.59
CA VAL A 88 10.35 -28.81 -12.30
C VAL A 88 10.19 -27.57 -11.43
N GLY A 89 10.61 -27.63 -10.16
CA GLY A 89 10.38 -26.53 -9.22
C GLY A 89 11.04 -25.18 -9.57
N ALA A 90 12.03 -25.19 -10.47
CA ALA A 90 12.68 -23.97 -10.97
C ALA A 90 12.01 -23.38 -12.23
N ASP A 91 11.03 -24.08 -12.80
CA ASP A 91 10.30 -23.62 -13.98
C ASP A 91 9.31 -22.50 -13.59
N PRO A 92 9.46 -21.28 -14.13
CA PRO A 92 8.59 -20.15 -13.79
C PRO A 92 7.11 -20.42 -14.01
N GLU A 93 6.75 -21.28 -14.97
CA GLU A 93 5.35 -21.63 -15.25
C GLU A 93 4.70 -22.40 -14.11
N THR A 94 5.50 -23.17 -13.38
CA THR A 94 5.03 -24.05 -12.31
C THR A 94 5.46 -23.58 -10.92
N ALA A 95 6.22 -22.48 -10.82
CA ALA A 95 6.62 -21.91 -9.54
C ALA A 95 5.52 -20.99 -8.99
N TYR A 96 5.14 -21.18 -7.73
CA TYR A 96 4.24 -20.26 -7.05
C TYR A 96 4.90 -18.89 -6.83
N PRO A 97 4.09 -17.81 -6.69
CA PRO A 97 4.60 -16.49 -6.37
C PRO A 97 5.51 -16.49 -5.13
N SER A 98 6.57 -15.71 -5.21
CA SER A 98 7.53 -15.45 -4.14
C SER A 98 7.37 -14.03 -3.60
N ASN A 99 8.01 -13.73 -2.46
CA ASN A 99 8.05 -12.38 -1.92
C ASN A 99 8.64 -11.35 -2.91
N LEU A 100 9.50 -11.77 -3.85
CA LEU A 100 10.05 -10.86 -4.85
C LEU A 100 9.06 -10.55 -5.98
N ASP A 101 8.10 -11.44 -6.23
CA ASP A 101 7.01 -11.17 -7.15
C ASP A 101 6.03 -10.16 -6.53
N VAL A 102 5.72 -10.35 -5.23
CA VAL A 102 4.95 -9.39 -4.44
C VAL A 102 5.62 -8.02 -4.41
N LEU A 103 6.93 -7.96 -4.17
CA LEU A 103 7.71 -6.73 -4.26
C LEU A 103 7.53 -6.03 -5.62
N ALA A 104 7.62 -6.80 -6.72
CA ALA A 104 7.50 -6.25 -8.06
C ALA A 104 6.11 -5.66 -8.31
N TRP A 105 5.04 -6.39 -7.94
CA TRP A 105 3.66 -5.91 -8.10
C TRP A 105 3.35 -4.69 -7.25
N MET A 106 3.87 -4.64 -6.02
CA MET A 106 3.71 -3.47 -5.16
C MET A 106 4.43 -2.25 -5.73
N LEU A 107 5.67 -2.41 -6.21
CA LEU A 107 6.42 -1.31 -6.82
C LEU A 107 5.82 -0.85 -8.15
N GLU A 108 5.20 -1.74 -8.92
CA GLU A 108 4.53 -1.39 -10.18
C GLU A 108 3.40 -0.36 -9.96
N MET A 109 2.66 -0.50 -8.87
CA MET A 109 1.61 0.44 -8.47
C MET A 109 2.14 1.69 -7.76
N ILE A 110 3.17 1.55 -6.93
CA ILE A 110 3.70 2.67 -6.14
C ILE A 110 4.57 3.59 -6.98
N GLU A 111 5.57 3.03 -7.66
CA GLU A 111 6.57 3.78 -8.42
C GLU A 111 7.09 2.92 -9.59
N PRO A 112 6.41 2.96 -10.74
CA PRO A 112 6.66 2.04 -11.85
C PRO A 112 8.05 2.21 -12.49
N ASP A 113 8.66 3.39 -12.39
CA ASP A 113 10.02 3.59 -12.89
C ASP A 113 11.05 2.94 -11.96
N LEU A 114 10.87 3.03 -10.64
CA LEU A 114 11.66 2.27 -9.66
C LEU A 114 11.51 0.75 -9.92
N ALA A 115 10.29 0.27 -10.17
CA ALA A 115 10.03 -1.14 -10.48
C ALA A 115 10.90 -1.64 -11.66
N LYS A 116 11.01 -0.86 -12.74
CA LYS A 116 11.85 -1.19 -13.91
C LYS A 116 13.34 -1.26 -13.57
N HIS A 117 13.82 -0.43 -12.66
CA HIS A 117 15.22 -0.49 -12.21
C HIS A 117 15.46 -1.70 -11.32
N VAL A 118 14.58 -1.94 -10.34
CA VAL A 118 14.67 -3.06 -9.40
C VAL A 118 14.57 -4.40 -10.14
N ALA A 119 13.75 -4.50 -11.18
CA ALA A 119 13.62 -5.73 -12.00
C ALA A 119 14.95 -6.17 -12.65
N LYS A 120 15.87 -5.24 -12.91
CA LYS A 120 17.20 -5.54 -13.48
C LYS A 120 18.22 -5.98 -12.44
N TRP A 121 17.91 -5.83 -11.15
CA TRP A 121 18.85 -6.15 -10.08
C TRP A 121 19.00 -7.67 -9.89
N PRO A 122 20.20 -8.13 -9.49
CA PRO A 122 20.40 -9.53 -9.13
C PRO A 122 19.49 -9.90 -7.95
N TYR A 123 19.13 -11.18 -7.87
CA TYR A 123 18.23 -11.71 -6.83
C TYR A 123 18.62 -11.24 -5.41
N GLY A 124 19.92 -11.33 -5.07
CA GLY A 124 20.41 -10.93 -3.75
C GLY A 124 20.12 -9.46 -3.41
N ALA A 125 20.29 -8.55 -4.37
CA ALA A 125 20.03 -7.12 -4.16
C ALA A 125 18.53 -6.83 -4.02
N ARG A 126 17.66 -7.52 -4.79
CA ARG A 126 16.21 -7.41 -4.63
C ARG A 126 15.74 -7.93 -3.27
N ASN A 127 16.29 -9.04 -2.82
CA ASN A 127 15.97 -9.60 -1.52
C ASN A 127 16.44 -8.69 -0.38
N GLU A 128 17.66 -8.15 -0.46
CA GLU A 128 18.17 -7.18 0.51
C GLU A 128 17.28 -5.93 0.56
N PHE A 129 16.89 -5.41 -0.59
CA PHE A 129 15.95 -4.28 -0.69
C PHE A 129 14.63 -4.58 0.02
N TRP A 130 14.01 -5.74 -0.29
CA TRP A 130 12.77 -6.17 0.36
C TRP A 130 12.92 -6.28 1.87
N THR A 131 14.01 -6.90 2.35
CA THR A 131 14.30 -7.04 3.77
C THR A 131 14.44 -5.68 4.45
N ARG A 132 15.23 -4.76 3.90
CA ARG A 132 15.43 -3.42 4.48
C ARG A 132 14.13 -2.62 4.50
N TRP A 133 13.36 -2.66 3.43
CA TRP A 133 12.08 -1.97 3.36
C TRP A 133 11.10 -2.46 4.44
N GLN A 134 11.06 -3.77 4.68
CA GLN A 134 10.26 -4.37 5.75
C GLN A 134 10.81 -4.07 7.15
N GLU A 135 12.13 -4.05 7.34
CA GLU A 135 12.77 -3.76 8.62
C GLU A 135 12.56 -2.31 9.07
N GLU A 136 12.71 -1.36 8.15
CA GLU A 136 12.53 0.06 8.46
C GLU A 136 11.07 0.39 8.82
N SER A 137 10.14 -0.45 8.38
CA SER A 137 8.72 -0.36 8.70
C SER A 137 8.35 -0.97 10.06
N LYS A 138 9.22 -1.79 10.65
CA LYS A 138 9.02 -2.36 12.00
C LYS A 138 9.40 -1.39 13.13
N LEU A 139 10.04 -0.26 12.81
CA LEU A 139 10.43 0.71 13.81
C LEU A 139 9.17 1.41 14.37
N PRO A 140 8.89 1.29 15.68
CA PRO A 140 7.76 1.98 16.27
C PRO A 140 7.94 3.49 16.03
N VAL A 141 6.91 4.13 15.50
CA VAL A 141 6.77 5.58 15.56
C VAL A 141 6.97 5.93 17.03
N GLU A 142 8.06 6.63 17.36
CA GLU A 142 8.30 7.13 18.71
C GLU A 142 7.00 7.81 19.13
N LYS A 143 6.35 7.24 20.16
CA LYS A 143 5.21 7.87 20.80
C LYS A 143 5.70 9.25 21.20
N SER A 144 5.23 10.29 20.51
CA SER A 144 5.50 11.67 20.90
C SER A 144 5.21 11.79 22.38
N GLU A 145 6.25 12.12 23.15
CA GLU A 145 6.16 12.49 24.56
C GLU A 145 5.42 13.82 24.64
N ALA A 146 4.09 13.77 24.48
CA ALA A 146 3.17 14.83 24.81
C ALA A 146 2.28 14.35 25.95
N SER A 147 2.90 13.87 27.04
CA SER A 147 2.25 13.90 28.35
C SER A 147 2.67 15.19 29.02
N SER A 148 1.82 16.21 28.86
CA SER A 148 1.78 17.37 29.73
C SER A 148 1.90 16.92 31.18
N ASP A 149 3.01 17.34 31.78
CA ASP A 149 3.14 17.65 33.19
C ASP A 149 1.95 18.55 33.59
N SER A 150 0.95 18.00 34.27
CA SER A 150 -0.04 18.77 35.03
C SER A 150 -1.03 17.82 35.72
N SER A 151 -0.78 17.53 36.99
CA SER A 151 -1.82 17.51 38.02
C SER A 151 -1.17 17.67 39.39
N ASP A 152 -0.86 18.93 39.69
CA ASP A 152 -1.04 19.50 41.02
C ASP A 152 -2.56 19.61 41.24
N ALA A 153 -3.10 18.89 42.23
CA ALA A 153 -4.39 19.16 42.84
C ALA A 153 -4.49 18.40 44.17
N THR A 154 -4.24 19.17 45.23
CA THR A 154 -4.65 18.99 46.62
C THR A 154 -6.08 18.48 46.81
N GLU A 155 -6.26 17.54 47.74
CA GLU A 155 -7.33 17.55 48.76
C GLU A 155 -6.83 16.88 50.05
#